data_AF-A0ABD5T205-F1
#
_entry.id   AF-A0ABD5T205-F1
#
_cell.length_a   1.000
_cell.length_b   1.000
_cell.length_c   1.000
_cell.angle_alpha   90.00
_cell.angle_beta   90.00
_cell.angle_gamma   90.00
#
_symmetry.space_group_name_H-M   'P 1'
#
loop_
_entity.id
_entity.type
_entity.pdbx_description
1 polymer ?
#
loop_
_entity_poly.entity_id
_entity_poly.type
_entity_poly.pdbx_seq_one_letter_code
_entity_poly.pdbx_strand_id
1 'polypeptide(L)' 'MSHFPEFEVIPAVDVQDGEVVQLVGGERGTGTCYGDPVEAAERWIGE' A
#
# COMPACT_ATOMS: atom_id res chain seq x y z
N MET A 1 13.27 -6.34 21.21
CA MET A 1 13.35 -4.92 20.81
C MET A 1 12.10 -4.61 20.03
N SER A 2 11.41 -3.51 20.34
CA SER A 2 10.32 -3.05 19.46
C SER A 2 10.97 -2.53 18.16
N HIS A 3 10.47 -2.94 17.00
CA HIS A 3 10.92 -2.40 15.71
C HIS A 3 10.57 -0.90 15.57
N PHE A 4 9.58 -0.45 16.34
CA PHE A 4 9.13 0.93 16.40
C PHE A 4 9.16 1.39 17.87
N PRO A 5 10.13 2.25 18.27
CA PRO A 5 10.28 2.68 19.66
C PRO A 5 9.14 3.60 20.12
N GLU A 6 8.40 4.18 19.17
CA GLU A 6 7.25 5.04 19.35
C GLU A 6 6.12 4.65 18.38
N PHE A 7 4.98 5.35 18.46
CA PHE A 7 3.89 5.14 17.52
C PHE A 7 4.29 5.63 16.12
N GLU A 8 4.14 4.77 15.11
CA GLU A 8 4.50 5.06 13.73
C GLU A 8 3.40 4.61 12.78
N VAL A 9 3.11 5.44 11.77
CA VAL A 9 2.17 5.12 10.69
C VAL A 9 2.97 4.64 9.48
N ILE A 10 2.65 3.45 8.99
CA ILE A 10 3.30 2.86 7.82
C ILE A 10 2.24 2.76 6.71
N PRO A 11 2.31 3.60 5.68
CA PRO A 11 1.37 3.51 4.57
C PRO A 11 1.59 2.21 3.79
N ALA A 12 0.49 1.62 3.31
CA ALA A 12 0.53 0.38 2.52
C ALA A 12 0.53 0.69 1.02
N VAL A 13 1.33 -0.07 0.27
CA VAL A 13 1.30 -0.15 -1.20
C VAL A 13 1.30 -1.64 -1.56
N ASP A 14 0.11 -2.22 -1.66
CA ASP A 14 -0.06 -3.63 -2.02
C ASP A 14 0.01 -3.78 -3.55
N VAL A 15 0.84 -4.71 -4.04
CA VAL A 15 1.12 -4.85 -5.48
C VAL A 15 0.61 -6.18 -6.00
N GLN A 16 -0.16 -6.14 -7.08
CA GLN A 16 -0.58 -7.31 -7.85
C GLN A 16 -0.51 -7.00 -9.35
N ASP A 17 0.06 -7.92 -10.13
CA ASP A 17 0.10 -7.85 -11.60
C ASP A 17 0.65 -6.52 -12.15
N GLY A 18 1.51 -5.84 -11.38
CA GLY A 18 2.14 -4.58 -11.74
C GLY A 18 1.38 -3.32 -11.32
N GLU A 19 0.21 -3.45 -10.69
CA GLU A 19 -0.61 -2.33 -10.21
C GLU A 19 -0.74 -2.35 -8.69
N VAL A 20 -0.98 -1.17 -8.12
CA VAL A 20 -1.42 -1.03 -6.74
C VAL A 20 -2.85 -1.50 -6.62
N VAL A 21 -3.13 -2.34 -5.63
CA VAL A 21 -4.46 -2.87 -5.38
C VAL A 21 -4.87 -2.70 -3.92
N GLN A 22 -6.17 -2.67 -3.67
CA GLN A 22 -6.72 -2.86 -2.32
C GLN A 22 -7.80 -3.92 -2.39
N LEU A 23 -7.53 -5.10 -1.83
CA LEU A 23 -8.47 -6.23 -1.82
C LEU A 23 -9.57 -6.03 -0.76
N VAL A 24 -10.76 -6.60 -1.00
CA VAL A 24 -11.82 -6.67 0.01
C VAL A 24 -11.69 -8.00 0.75
N GLY A 25 -11.47 -7.94 2.06
CA GLY A 25 -11.32 -9.15 2.89
C GLY A 25 -10.13 -10.04 2.52
N GLY A 26 -9.17 -9.54 1.75
CA GLY A 26 -8.02 -10.31 1.26
C GLY A 26 -8.33 -11.23 0.07
N GLU A 27 -9.52 -11.12 -0.53
CA GLU A 27 -9.91 -11.93 -1.69
C GLU A 27 -9.42 -11.30 -2.99
N ARG A 28 -8.78 -12.09 -3.86
CA ARG A 28 -8.32 -11.60 -5.17
C ARG A 28 -9.52 -11.32 -6.09
N GLY A 29 -9.42 -10.25 -6.88
CA GLY A 29 -10.46 -9.86 -7.85
C GLY A 29 -11.66 -9.14 -7.25
N THR A 30 -11.68 -8.90 -5.94
CA THR A 30 -12.74 -8.13 -5.26
C THR A 30 -12.33 -6.70 -4.92
N GLY A 31 -11.09 -6.33 -5.26
CA GLY A 31 -10.46 -5.06 -4.91
C GLY A 31 -10.51 -3.99 -5.99
N THR A 32 -9.94 -2.84 -5.66
CA THR A 32 -9.76 -1.69 -6.56
C THR A 32 -8.30 -1.58 -6.98
N CYS A 33 -8.04 -1.22 -8.24
CA CYS A 33 -6.70 -0.87 -8.73
C CYS A 33 -6.47 0.65 -8.66
N TYR A 34 -5.26 1.07 -8.29
CA TYR A 34 -4.88 2.48 -8.10
C TYR A 34 -3.75 2.96 -9.03
N GLY A 35 -3.28 2.09 -9.94
CA GLY A 35 -2.26 2.42 -10.93
C GLY A 35 -0.83 2.07 -10.48
N ASP A 36 0.13 2.92 -10.84
CA ASP A 36 1.56 2.60 -10.71
C ASP A 36 2.03 2.55 -9.23
N PRO A 37 2.76 1.49 -8.81
CA PRO A 37 3.28 1.35 -7.45
C PRO A 37 4.28 2.41 -7.01
N VAL A 38 5.15 2.87 -7.92
CA VAL A 38 6.16 3.89 -7.61
C VAL A 38 5.47 5.23 -7.42
N GLU A 39 4.58 5.62 -8.33
CA GLU A 39 3.81 6.86 -8.18
C GLU A 39 2.99 6.87 -6.88
N ALA A 40 2.37 5.75 -6.51
CA ALA A 40 1.62 5.64 -5.26
C ALA A 40 2.52 5.78 -4.02
N ALA A 41 3.72 5.19 -4.04
CA ALA A 41 4.70 5.33 -2.96
C ALA A 41 5.23 6.77 -2.86
N GLU A 42 5.50 7.42 -3.98
CA GLU A 42 5.98 8.82 -4.03
C GLU A 42 4.95 9.81 -3.46
N ARG A 43 3.65 9.55 -3.66
CA ARG A 43 2.57 10.36 -3.06
C ARG A 43 2.65 10.38 -1.53
N TRP A 44 2.97 9.26 -0.89
CA TRP A 44 3.13 9.20 0.56
C TRP A 44 4.38 9.93 1.09
N ILE A 45 5.40 10.12 0.26
CA ILE A 45 6.63 10.86 0.64
C ILE A 45 6.41 12.37 0.51
N GLY A 46 5.60 12.80 -0.44
CA GLY A 46 5.32 14.21 -0.73
C GLY A 46 4.24 14.86 0.14
N GLU A 47 3.52 14.09 0.96
CA GLU A 47 2.53 14.56 1.93
C GLU A 47 3.14 14.92 3.30
#